data_AF-A0A135VCQ8-F1
#
_entry.id   AF-A0A135VCQ8-F1
#
_cell.length_a   1.000
_cell.length_b   1.000
_cell.length_c   1.000
_cell.angle_alpha   90.00
_cell.angle_beta   90.00
_cell.angle_gamma   90.00
#
_symmetry.space_group_name_H-M   'P 1'
#
loop_
_entity.id
_entity.type
_entity.pdbx_description
1 polymer ?
#
loop_
_entity_poly.entity_id
_entity_poly.type
_entity_poly.pdbx_seq_one_letter_code
_entity_poly.pdbx_strand_id
1 'polypeptide(L)'
;MPIVELVARRTLQSNPDLGLEVVDLIVLLWLYSNPYDSKRRQLSSMRTVLKMCEILQTPGKGIELTDDEITQIVLASLQKLKGKGLVYVRSAGVHFIKATMTEFGIGLIESSVTTPVLRRVTAEFGDNP
;
A
#
# COMPACT_ATOMS: atom_id res chain seq x y z
N MET A 1 -15.03 -5.51 1.99
CA MET A 1 -13.89 -4.77 1.40
C MET A 1 -13.38 -3.69 2.36
N PRO A 2 -12.09 -3.73 2.76
CA PRO A 2 -11.42 -2.67 3.52
C PRO A 2 -11.47 -1.30 2.80
N ILE A 3 -11.49 -0.18 3.55
CA ILE A 3 -11.56 1.16 2.94
C ILE A 3 -10.35 1.43 2.05
N VAL A 4 -9.17 0.91 2.43
CA VAL A 4 -7.96 1.07 1.64
C VAL A 4 -8.06 0.41 0.26
N GLU A 5 -8.70 -0.75 0.16
CA GLU A 5 -8.92 -1.40 -1.14
C GLU A 5 -9.92 -0.61 -1.99
N LEU A 6 -11.00 -0.12 -1.38
CA LEU A 6 -11.97 0.73 -2.07
C LEU A 6 -11.31 1.99 -2.64
N VAL A 7 -10.45 2.64 -1.84
CA VAL A 7 -9.72 3.85 -2.25
C VAL A 7 -8.75 3.53 -3.38
N ALA A 8 -7.95 2.46 -3.25
CA ALA A 8 -7.04 2.02 -4.30
C ALA A 8 -7.78 1.74 -5.62
N ARG A 9 -8.92 1.03 -5.59
CA ARG A 9 -9.72 0.77 -6.79
C ARG A 9 -10.24 2.06 -7.43
N ARG A 10 -10.77 3.00 -6.64
CA ARG A 10 -11.24 4.29 -7.14
C ARG A 10 -10.12 5.11 -7.75
N THR A 11 -8.96 5.17 -7.10
CA THR A 11 -7.81 5.92 -7.62
C THR A 11 -7.33 5.35 -8.96
N LEU A 12 -7.34 4.03 -9.16
CA LEU A 12 -7.03 3.44 -10.47
C LEU A 12 -8.09 3.74 -11.53
N GLN A 13 -9.37 3.70 -11.17
CA GLN A 13 -10.46 4.06 -12.10
C GLN A 13 -10.34 5.50 -12.58
N SER A 14 -9.91 6.42 -11.71
CA SER A 14 -9.66 7.82 -12.06
C SER A 14 -8.35 8.05 -12.80
N ASN A 15 -7.42 7.08 -12.78
CA ASN A 15 -6.09 7.20 -13.37
C ASN A 15 -5.69 5.89 -14.10
N PRO A 16 -6.38 5.53 -15.19
CA PRO A 16 -6.22 4.22 -15.85
C PRO A 16 -4.83 3.99 -16.43
N ASP A 17 -4.12 5.05 -16.83
CA ASP A 17 -2.83 4.97 -17.52
C ASP A 17 -1.62 4.85 -16.57
N LEU A 18 -1.85 4.76 -15.25
CA LEU A 18 -0.76 4.61 -14.28
C LEU A 18 0.00 3.30 -14.45
N GLY A 19 -0.59 2.26 -15.07
CA GLY A 19 -0.01 0.92 -15.18
C GLY A 19 0.29 0.31 -13.81
N LEU A 20 -0.53 0.64 -12.81
CA LEU A 20 -0.47 0.15 -11.43
C LEU A 20 -1.65 -0.79 -11.17
N GLU A 21 -1.43 -1.73 -10.27
CA GLU A 21 -2.46 -2.63 -9.75
C GLU A 21 -2.99 -2.12 -8.41
N VAL A 22 -4.12 -2.67 -7.96
CA VAL A 22 -4.75 -2.25 -6.70
C VAL A 22 -3.78 -2.41 -5.53
N VAL A 23 -3.02 -3.51 -5.51
CA VAL A 23 -1.99 -3.77 -4.50
C VAL A 23 -0.91 -2.69 -4.51
N ASP A 24 -0.51 -2.19 -5.68
CA ASP A 24 0.49 -1.12 -5.79
C ASP A 24 0.02 0.17 -5.14
N LEU A 25 -1.26 0.50 -5.31
CA LEU A 25 -1.83 1.66 -4.63
C LEU A 25 -2.05 1.43 -3.14
N ILE A 26 -2.38 0.22 -2.71
CA ILE A 26 -2.42 -0.12 -1.28
C ILE A 26 -1.02 0.08 -0.65
N VAL A 27 0.05 -0.34 -1.33
CA VAL A 27 1.44 -0.09 -0.90
C VAL A 27 1.78 1.40 -0.86
N LEU A 28 1.33 2.18 -1.84
CA LEU A 28 1.52 3.62 -1.84
C LEU A 28 0.79 4.30 -0.68
N LEU A 29 -0.48 3.96 -0.45
CA LEU A 29 -1.31 4.49 0.63
C LEU A 29 -0.73 4.11 2.00
N TRP A 30 -0.19 2.89 2.12
CA TRP A 30 0.53 2.47 3.32
C TRP A 30 1.74 3.34 3.56
N LEU A 31 2.60 3.59 2.56
CA LEU A 31 3.76 4.47 2.71
C LEU A 31 3.37 5.92 3.02
N TYR A 32 2.22 6.38 2.52
CA TYR A 32 1.68 7.71 2.78
C TYR A 32 1.19 7.86 4.23
N SER A 33 0.55 6.84 4.80
CA SER A 33 -0.16 6.93 6.09
C SER A 33 0.69 7.20 7.33
N ASN A 34 2.02 7.10 7.24
CA ASN A 34 2.94 7.40 8.33
C ASN A 34 4.30 7.87 7.76
N PRO A 35 4.43 9.18 7.49
CA PRO A 35 5.66 9.76 6.94
C PRO A 35 6.72 10.07 8.02
N TYR A 36 6.42 9.88 9.31
CA TYR A 36 7.21 10.39 10.43
C TYR A 36 8.04 9.34 11.19
N ASP A 37 7.68 8.05 11.13
CA ASP A 37 8.42 7.01 11.86
C ASP A 37 9.63 6.47 11.05
N SER A 38 10.82 7.03 11.33
CA SER A 38 12.18 6.51 11.00
C SER A 38 12.44 6.06 9.55
N LYS A 39 11.51 6.33 8.63
CA LYS A 39 11.36 5.72 7.30
C LYS A 39 11.28 4.19 7.34
N ARG A 40 11.15 3.56 8.52
CA ARG A 40 11.20 2.10 8.71
C ARG A 40 9.79 1.60 9.00
N ARG A 41 9.23 0.81 8.08
CA ARG A 41 7.87 0.27 8.18
C ARG A 41 7.89 -1.22 8.51
N GLN A 42 7.03 -1.63 9.44
CA GLN A 42 6.81 -3.05 9.76
C GLN A 42 5.85 -3.69 8.76
N LEU A 43 6.30 -4.77 8.10
CA LEU A 43 5.48 -5.53 7.15
C LEU A 43 4.26 -6.22 7.77
N SER A 44 4.23 -6.40 9.09
CA SER A 44 3.08 -6.99 9.81
C SER A 44 1.78 -6.19 9.60
N SER A 45 1.85 -4.86 9.69
CA SER A 45 0.70 -3.96 9.45
C SER A 45 0.15 -4.14 8.03
N MET A 46 1.04 -4.10 7.05
CA MET A 46 0.68 -4.29 5.64
C MET A 46 0.12 -5.70 5.38
N ARG A 47 0.75 -6.75 5.91
CA ARG A 47 0.26 -8.13 5.77
C ARG A 47 -1.16 -8.25 6.32
N THR A 48 -1.43 -7.68 7.49
CA THR A 48 -2.76 -7.71 8.11
C THR A 48 -3.80 -7.06 7.19
N VAL A 49 -3.50 -5.88 6.65
CA VAL A 49 -4.39 -5.18 5.71
C VAL A 49 -4.62 -5.99 4.44
N LEU A 50 -3.55 -6.49 3.81
CA LEU A 50 -3.64 -7.29 2.59
C LEU A 50 -4.44 -8.58 2.78
N LYS A 51 -4.37 -9.21 3.96
CA LYS A 51 -5.18 -10.39 4.27
C LYS A 51 -6.69 -10.09 4.31
N MET A 52 -7.07 -8.86 4.64
CA MET A 52 -8.47 -8.43 4.65
C MET A 52 -8.97 -7.99 3.27
N CYS A 53 -8.07 -7.76 2.30
CA CYS A 53 -8.43 -7.34 0.95
C CYS A 53 -8.99 -8.50 0.13
N GLU A 54 -10.12 -8.26 -0.53
CA GLU A 54 -10.80 -9.26 -1.36
C GLU A 54 -9.96 -9.62 -2.59
N ILE A 55 -9.11 -8.71 -3.07
CA ILE A 55 -8.23 -8.97 -4.21
C ILE A 55 -7.23 -10.12 -4.00
N LEU A 56 -6.89 -10.44 -2.75
CA LEU A 56 -6.00 -11.55 -2.41
C LEU A 56 -6.75 -12.79 -1.88
N GLN A 57 -8.08 -12.73 -1.86
CA GLN A 57 -8.92 -13.83 -1.40
C GLN A 57 -9.41 -14.65 -2.59
N THR A 58 -9.34 -15.97 -2.46
CA THR A 58 -9.98 -16.90 -3.39
C THR A 58 -11.48 -16.95 -3.08
N PRO A 59 -12.37 -16.75 -4.08
CA PRO A 59 -13.82 -16.81 -3.87
C PRO A 59 -14.24 -18.10 -3.15
N GLY A 60 -14.93 -17.95 -2.02
CA GLY A 60 -15.46 -19.07 -1.22
C GLY A 60 -14.43 -19.81 -0.35
N LYS A 61 -13.12 -19.50 -0.47
CA LYS A 61 -12.07 -20.14 0.34
C LYS A 61 -11.32 -19.18 1.27
N GLY A 62 -11.48 -17.87 1.07
CA GLY A 62 -10.75 -16.86 1.84
C GLY A 62 -9.30 -16.73 1.37
N ILE A 63 -8.39 -16.35 2.26
CA ILE A 63 -6.98 -16.18 1.89
C ILE A 63 -6.21 -17.51 1.97
N GLU A 64 -5.58 -17.89 0.87
CA GLU A 64 -4.75 -19.09 0.77
C GLU A 64 -3.23 -18.76 0.79
N LEU A 65 -2.88 -17.47 0.74
CA LEU A 65 -1.49 -17.01 0.71
C LEU A 65 -0.83 -17.03 2.10
N THR A 66 0.38 -17.54 2.14
CA THR A 66 1.28 -17.48 3.30
C THR A 66 1.82 -16.06 3.54
N ASP A 67 2.32 -15.80 4.73
CA ASP A 67 2.94 -14.52 5.08
C ASP A 67 4.15 -14.17 4.20
N ASP A 68 4.90 -15.19 3.77
CA ASP A 68 6.05 -15.03 2.89
C ASP A 68 5.61 -14.64 1.48
N GLU A 69 4.56 -15.27 0.95
CA GLU A 69 3.97 -14.90 -0.35
C GLU A 69 3.42 -13.48 -0.34
N ILE A 70 2.70 -13.08 0.72
CA ILE A 70 2.21 -11.70 0.88
C ILE A 70 3.40 -10.73 0.97
N THR A 71 4.48 -11.11 1.65
CA THR A 71 5.70 -10.31 1.72
C THR A 71 6.33 -10.14 0.33
N GLN A 72 6.43 -11.21 -0.48
CA GLN A 72 6.95 -11.12 -1.85
C GLN A 72 6.09 -10.22 -2.73
N ILE A 73 4.76 -10.26 -2.58
CA ILE A 73 3.83 -9.36 -3.28
C ILE A 73 4.13 -7.89 -2.95
N VAL A 74 4.32 -7.56 -1.67
CA VAL A 74 4.67 -6.19 -1.24
C VAL A 74 6.03 -5.77 -1.79
N LEU A 75 7.03 -6.66 -1.77
CA LEU A 75 8.37 -6.37 -2.29
C LEU A 75 8.37 -6.15 -3.81
N ALA A 76 7.64 -6.99 -4.55
CA ALA A 76 7.49 -6.85 -6.00
C ALA A 76 6.81 -5.51 -6.35
N SER A 77 5.75 -5.17 -5.63
CA SER A 77 5.06 -3.90 -5.77
C SER A 77 6.00 -2.71 -5.51
N LEU A 78 6.78 -2.74 -4.43
CA LEU A 78 7.76 -1.67 -4.14
C LEU A 78 8.79 -1.48 -5.26
N GLN A 79 9.24 -2.56 -5.90
CA GLN A 79 10.15 -2.44 -7.05
C GLN A 79 9.45 -1.80 -8.25
N LYS A 80 8.19 -2.15 -8.52
CA LYS A 80 7.38 -1.54 -9.58
C LYS A 80 7.15 -0.05 -9.33
N LEU A 81 6.79 0.32 -8.10
CA LEU A 81 6.60 1.71 -7.68
C LEU A 81 7.89 2.52 -7.79
N LYS A 82 9.04 1.92 -7.43
CA LYS A 82 10.36 2.51 -7.63
C LYS A 82 10.65 2.74 -9.11
N GLY A 83 10.38 1.75 -9.96
CA GLY A 83 10.55 1.85 -11.42
C GLY A 83 9.69 2.96 -12.05
N LYS A 84 8.56 3.30 -11.44
CA LYS A 84 7.68 4.41 -11.84
C LYS A 84 8.02 5.75 -11.19
N GLY A 85 9.08 5.82 -10.39
CA GLY A 85 9.51 7.06 -9.74
C GLY A 85 8.58 7.56 -8.64
N LEU A 86 7.70 6.70 -8.10
CA LEU A 86 6.74 7.07 -7.04
C LEU A 86 7.33 6.94 -5.63
N VAL A 87 8.37 6.11 -5.48
CA VAL A 87 9.05 5.87 -4.20
C VAL A 87 10.56 5.73 -4.36
N TYR A 88 11.30 6.12 -3.32
CA TYR A 88 12.70 5.76 -3.09
C TYR A 88 12.77 4.61 -2.08
N VAL A 89 13.36 3.48 -2.48
CA VAL A 89 13.61 2.33 -1.59
C VAL A 89 15.07 2.31 -1.19
N ARG A 90 15.37 2.46 0.11
CA ARG A 90 16.73 2.38 0.67
C ARG A 90 17.12 0.96 1.05
N SER A 91 16.20 0.23 1.67
CA SER A 91 16.37 -1.19 2.02
C SER A 91 15.02 -1.88 2.09
N ALA A 92 14.95 -3.15 1.70
CA ALA A 92 13.74 -3.94 1.82
C ALA A 92 14.11 -5.34 2.30
N GLY A 93 13.53 -5.75 3.43
CA GLY A 93 13.70 -7.09 3.99
C GLY A 93 12.35 -7.66 4.41
N VAL A 94 12.35 -8.90 4.89
CA VAL A 94 11.12 -9.67 5.20
C VAL A 94 10.32 -9.15 6.40
N HIS A 95 10.93 -8.34 7.26
CA HIS A 95 10.26 -7.76 8.43
C HIS A 95 10.09 -6.25 8.32
N PHE A 96 11.06 -5.58 7.70
CA PHE A 96 11.12 -4.12 7.67
C PHE A 96 11.46 -3.61 6.28
N ILE A 97 10.78 -2.53 5.90
CA ILE A 97 11.06 -1.78 4.67
C ILE A 97 11.49 -0.38 5.05
N LYS A 98 12.56 0.11 4.40
CA LYS A 98 12.97 1.51 4.45
C LYS A 98 12.72 2.18 3.11
N ALA A 99 11.59 2.87 2.99
CA ALA A 99 11.19 3.56 1.77
C ALA A 99 10.62 4.95 2.08
N THR A 100 10.61 5.83 1.09
CA THR A 100 10.02 7.17 1.18
C THR A 100 9.35 7.48 -0.15
N MET A 101 8.20 8.15 -0.12
CA MET A 101 7.53 8.59 -1.33
C MET A 101 8.30 9.74 -1.99
N THR A 102 8.26 9.81 -3.32
CA THR A 102 8.73 10.98 -4.06
C THR A 102 7.66 12.08 -4.01
N GLU A 103 8.01 13.31 -4.40
CA GLU A 103 7.02 14.39 -4.58
C GLU A 103 5.93 13.97 -5.58
N PHE A 104 6.31 13.26 -6.63
CA PHE A 104 5.37 12.72 -7.61
C PHE A 104 4.41 11.69 -6.99
N GLY A 105 4.93 10.77 -6.16
CA GLY A 105 4.09 9.81 -5.44
C GLY A 105 3.14 10.48 -4.45
N ILE A 106 3.61 11.51 -3.74
CA ILE A 106 2.78 12.28 -2.78
C ILE A 106 1.67 13.01 -3.54
N GLY A 107 2.03 13.75 -4.61
CA GLY A 107 1.07 14.48 -5.43
C GLY A 107 0.01 13.57 -6.06
N LEU A 108 0.36 12.35 -6.44
CA LEU A 108 -0.60 11.36 -6.92
C LEU A 108 -1.68 11.06 -5.86
N ILE A 109 -1.28 10.81 -4.61
CA ILE A 109 -2.23 10.50 -3.53
C ILE A 109 -3.08 11.72 -3.18
N GLU A 110 -2.48 12.89 -3.05
CA GLU A 110 -3.18 14.12 -2.66
C GLU A 110 -4.18 14.60 -3.71
N SER A 111 -3.88 14.40 -5.00
CA SER A 111 -4.80 14.70 -6.09
C SER A 111 -5.90 13.66 -6.25
N SER A 112 -5.69 12.43 -5.76
CA SER A 112 -6.61 11.30 -5.98
C SER A 112 -7.51 10.98 -4.79
N VAL A 113 -7.14 11.42 -3.57
CA VAL A 113 -7.84 11.02 -2.34
C VAL A 113 -8.06 12.24 -1.44
N THR A 114 -9.30 12.46 -1.02
CA THR A 114 -9.64 13.56 -0.12
C THR A 114 -9.11 13.33 1.31
N THR A 115 -8.78 14.41 2.02
CA THR A 115 -8.25 14.36 3.40
C THR A 115 -9.08 13.52 4.37
N PRO A 116 -10.44 13.56 4.39
CA PRO A 116 -11.23 12.73 5.29
C PRO A 116 -11.10 11.23 5.00
N VAL A 117 -10.92 10.86 3.74
CA VAL A 117 -10.72 9.48 3.30
C VAL A 117 -9.32 9.00 3.68
N LEU A 118 -8.30 9.84 3.50
CA LEU A 118 -6.92 9.55 3.91
C LEU A 118 -6.80 9.26 5.42
N ARG A 119 -7.55 9.97 6.27
CA ARG A 119 -7.58 9.69 7.72
C ARG A 119 -8.10 8.29 8.03
N ARG A 120 -9.13 7.83 7.32
CA ARG A 120 -9.69 6.48 7.50
C ARG A 120 -8.74 5.40 7.01
N VAL A 121 -8.08 5.63 5.87
CA VAL A 121 -7.02 4.73 5.36
C VAL A 121 -5.86 4.64 6.35
N THR A 122 -5.46 5.77 6.95
CA THR A 122 -4.40 5.81 7.96
C THR A 122 -4.78 5.00 9.20
N ALA A 123 -6.02 5.12 9.68
CA ALA A 123 -6.52 4.33 10.80
C ALA A 123 -6.51 2.81 10.51
N GLU A 124 -6.77 2.37 9.27
CA GLU A 124 -6.70 0.95 8.90
C GLU A 124 -5.28 0.37 8.89
N PHE A 125 -4.27 1.18 8.58
CA PHE A 125 -2.87 0.75 8.66
C PHE A 125 -2.30 0.80 10.09
N GLY A 126 -2.98 1.48 10.99
CA GLY A 126 -2.65 1.61 12.41
C GLY A 126 -1.85 2.86 12.75
N ASP A 127 -2.50 3.75 13.51
CA ASP A 127 -2.00 4.25 14.79
C ASP A 127 -3.04 3.79 15.82
N ASN A 128 -2.81 2.62 16.45
CA ASN A 128 -3.48 2.27 17.70
C ASN A 128 -2.48 2.66 18.81
N PRO A 129 -2.66 3.78 19.53
CA PRO A 129 -1.98 3.98 20.81
C PRO A 129 -2.35 2.88 21.81
#